data_AF-A0A364N0C2-F1
#
_entry.id   AF-A0A364N0C2-F1
#
_cell.length_a   1.000
_cell.length_b   1.000
_cell.length_c   1.000
_cell.angle_alpha   90.00
_cell.angle_beta   90.00
_cell.angle_gamma   90.00
#
_symmetry.space_group_name_H-M   'P 1'
#
loop_
_entity.id
_entity.type
_entity.pdbx_description
1 polymer ?
#
loop_
_entity_poly.entity_id
_entity_poly.type
_entity_poly.pdbx_seq_one_letter_code
_entity_poly.pdbx_strand_id
1 'polypeptide(L)'
;MSRLETPSSVTAFNILPIELNKAIAHYLDDDRDIAAFSSTCHTTRSAIYADRLSFWRTKFREKYDFVDGPSNILLLRMYQRRSKQFRRGIQYDFFRGHGPREARVARMLKDLIIESFQGATEVNEHGHLICKNQVQLIKFVLESRLLNNDRRAPLPTQGEPANVEATLAAVKLMCSQFIFNLTGLKHNIFAFDESQYAVYQSSVVAPIFTSDHKVLNLEWILHSMNFFRHHMMNEETQTLFDKVDELEATHKPSAWREPLRQGAQPLSKHWKGTYSFLEHREVNRLRRQGPGKDMYCDKNIDEGKIQSLKLNFAQDGRLADGTKLKWPTVYEQRLGSLRNDPGKQCIRTQGRNTPKAIESIQFKGRGEDLEDDYKALGWLNPLPPQGGIPGWQRITFMKHFSEDYEDPDHDNLWAYEGAVLPGGRIILGRWWFASNTHQPYEEYNGPFILWAVDEPELDEDDEDDEEDADSE
;
A
#
# COMPACT_ATOMS: atom_id res chain seq x y z
N MET A 1 -61.77 -15.45 16.82
CA MET A 1 -61.18 -14.66 15.72
C MET A 1 -61.31 -13.18 16.09
N SER A 2 -60.26 -12.61 16.66
CA SER A 2 -60.21 -11.19 17.02
C SER A 2 -60.17 -10.34 15.74
N ARG A 3 -61.04 -9.34 15.62
CA ARG A 3 -60.95 -8.34 14.56
C ARG A 3 -59.60 -7.61 14.72
N LEU A 4 -58.80 -7.60 13.67
CA LEU A 4 -57.63 -6.74 13.56
C LEU A 4 -58.13 -5.30 13.67
N GLU A 5 -57.76 -4.60 14.74
CA GLU A 5 -58.01 -3.18 14.90
C GLU A 5 -57.40 -2.44 13.69
N THR A 6 -58.23 -1.65 13.01
CA THR A 6 -57.76 -0.71 11.98
C THR A 6 -56.71 0.21 12.59
N PRO A 7 -55.50 0.35 12.00
CA PRO A 7 -54.45 1.16 12.57
C PRO A 7 -54.90 2.62 12.72
N SER A 8 -54.80 3.14 13.95
CA SER A 8 -55.19 4.52 14.28
C SER A 8 -54.43 5.53 13.42
N SER A 9 -55.16 6.44 12.76
CA SER A 9 -54.57 7.56 12.01
C SER A 9 -53.93 8.62 12.92
N VAL A 10 -54.01 8.45 14.25
CA VAL A 10 -53.46 9.35 15.27
C VAL A 10 -52.08 8.88 15.77
N THR A 11 -51.48 7.90 15.10
CA THR A 11 -50.16 7.35 15.47
C THR A 11 -49.04 8.37 15.17
N ALA A 12 -48.14 8.61 16.13
CA ALA A 12 -47.15 9.70 16.14
C ALA A 12 -46.46 9.98 14.79
N PHE A 13 -45.87 8.97 14.14
CA PHE A 13 -45.13 9.18 12.88
C PHE A 13 -46.00 9.57 11.67
N ASN A 14 -47.30 9.26 11.69
CA ASN A 14 -48.20 9.56 10.58
C ASN A 14 -48.59 11.04 10.51
N ILE A 15 -48.43 11.78 11.61
CA ILE A 15 -48.74 13.22 11.70
C ILE A 15 -47.51 14.07 11.34
N LEU A 16 -46.30 13.52 11.51
CA LEU A 16 -45.07 14.24 11.22
C LEU A 16 -44.86 14.43 9.70
N PRO A 17 -44.42 15.62 9.26
CA PRO A 17 -43.93 15.83 7.90
C PRO A 17 -42.84 14.82 7.52
N ILE A 18 -42.70 14.55 6.22
CA ILE A 18 -41.73 13.57 5.72
C ILE A 18 -40.29 13.97 6.07
N GLU A 19 -40.01 15.27 6.15
CA GLU A 19 -38.72 15.85 6.51
C GLU A 19 -38.35 15.52 7.95
N LEU A 20 -39.30 15.61 8.90
CA LEU A 20 -39.06 15.25 10.30
C LEU A 20 -38.87 13.74 10.47
N ASN A 21 -39.68 12.93 9.78
CA ASN A 21 -39.48 11.48 9.78
C ASN A 21 -38.13 11.07 9.19
N LYS A 22 -37.64 11.77 8.15
CA LYS A 22 -36.28 11.58 7.62
C LYS A 22 -35.21 11.98 8.61
N ALA A 23 -35.37 13.14 9.26
CA ALA A 23 -34.43 13.61 10.28
C ALA A 23 -34.31 12.58 11.42
N ILE A 24 -35.44 12.04 11.90
CA ILE A 24 -35.46 10.94 12.89
C ILE A 24 -34.70 9.71 12.37
N ALA A 25 -34.95 9.31 11.12
CA ALA A 25 -34.25 8.18 10.52
C ALA A 25 -32.73 8.38 10.37
N HIS A 26 -32.25 9.62 10.23
CA HIS A 26 -30.81 9.91 10.15
C HIS A 26 -30.09 9.64 11.47
N TYR A 27 -30.77 9.78 12.61
CA TYR A 27 -30.24 9.43 13.93
C TYR A 27 -30.19 7.91 14.21
N LEU A 28 -30.58 7.06 13.26
CA LEU A 28 -30.44 5.61 13.39
C LEU A 28 -29.07 5.16 12.86
N ASP A 29 -28.29 4.52 13.73
CA ASP A 29 -26.93 4.10 13.42
C ASP A 29 -26.86 2.71 12.75
N ASP A 30 -27.75 1.78 13.10
CA ASP A 30 -27.76 0.42 12.55
C ASP A 30 -28.70 0.31 11.34
N ASP A 31 -28.21 -0.35 10.27
CA ASP A 31 -28.99 -0.75 9.10
C ASP A 31 -30.25 -1.56 9.49
N ARG A 32 -30.19 -2.34 10.59
CA ARG A 32 -31.33 -3.08 11.12
C ARG A 32 -32.42 -2.16 11.64
N ASP A 33 -32.05 -1.11 12.36
CA ASP A 33 -32.99 -0.14 12.91
C ASP A 33 -33.63 0.71 11.81
N ILE A 34 -32.84 1.09 10.79
CA ILE A 34 -33.36 1.75 9.58
C ILE A 34 -34.39 0.86 8.88
N ALA A 35 -34.10 -0.44 8.73
CA ALA A 35 -35.02 -1.39 8.12
C ALA A 35 -36.30 -1.59 8.95
N ALA A 36 -36.17 -1.71 10.27
CA ALA A 36 -37.30 -1.82 11.20
C ALA A 36 -38.17 -0.56 11.15
N PHE A 37 -37.56 0.62 11.23
CA PHE A 37 -38.23 1.92 11.10
C PHE A 37 -39.02 2.03 9.80
N SER A 38 -38.42 1.63 8.67
CA SER A 38 -39.09 1.63 7.36
C SER A 38 -40.26 0.64 7.24
N SER A 39 -40.36 -0.31 8.17
CA SER A 39 -41.39 -1.34 8.21
C SER A 39 -42.54 -1.01 9.18
N THR A 40 -42.41 0.06 9.97
CA THR A 40 -43.40 0.46 10.99
C THR A 40 -44.71 0.95 10.37
N CYS A 41 -44.67 1.88 9.41
CA CYS A 41 -45.85 2.37 8.71
C CYS A 41 -45.53 2.96 7.33
N HIS A 42 -46.56 3.35 6.56
CA HIS A 42 -46.37 3.95 5.24
C HIS A 42 -45.59 5.28 5.29
N THR A 43 -45.79 6.11 6.32
CA THR A 43 -45.11 7.39 6.44
C THR A 43 -43.61 7.23 6.73
N THR A 44 -43.24 6.32 7.64
CA THR A 44 -41.82 6.01 7.90
C THR A 44 -41.17 5.33 6.70
N ARG A 45 -41.88 4.45 6.00
CA ARG A 45 -41.42 3.89 4.71
C ARG A 45 -41.16 4.98 3.67
N SER A 46 -42.08 5.94 3.57
CA SER A 46 -41.95 7.07 2.64
C SER A 46 -40.75 7.94 2.97
N ALA A 47 -40.45 8.17 4.26
CA ALA A 47 -39.26 8.90 4.66
C ALA A 47 -37.96 8.28 4.09
N ILE A 48 -37.84 6.94 4.10
CA ILE A 48 -36.66 6.22 3.61
C ILE A 48 -36.62 6.09 2.07
N TYR A 49 -37.78 5.86 1.43
CA TYR A 49 -37.84 5.45 0.02
C TYR A 49 -38.48 6.47 -0.94
N ALA A 50 -39.18 7.48 -0.45
CA ALA A 50 -39.77 8.53 -1.30
C ALA A 50 -38.76 9.65 -1.58
N ASP A 51 -39.23 10.79 -2.10
CA ASP A 51 -38.42 11.98 -2.39
C ASP A 51 -37.15 11.67 -3.18
N ARG A 52 -37.32 10.90 -4.27
CA ARG A 52 -36.25 10.49 -5.17
C ARG A 52 -35.07 9.82 -4.43
N LEU A 53 -35.32 9.14 -3.30
CA LEU A 53 -34.32 8.46 -2.47
C LEU A 53 -33.25 9.40 -1.90
N SER A 54 -33.60 10.66 -1.59
CA SER A 54 -32.69 11.65 -1.00
C SER A 54 -32.05 11.18 0.31
N PHE A 55 -32.79 10.42 1.14
CA PHE A 55 -32.28 9.79 2.36
C PHE A 55 -31.00 8.97 2.10
N TRP A 56 -31.02 8.10 1.08
CA TRP A 56 -29.88 7.23 0.76
C TRP A 56 -28.70 7.99 0.18
N ARG A 57 -28.92 9.12 -0.49
CA ARG A 57 -27.84 10.01 -0.92
C ARG A 57 -27.10 10.58 0.29
N THR A 58 -27.85 11.08 1.27
CA THR A 58 -27.28 11.64 2.50
C THR A 58 -26.58 10.56 3.32
N LYS A 59 -27.24 9.42 3.58
CA LYS A 59 -26.65 8.31 4.36
C LYS A 59 -25.41 7.71 3.70
N PHE A 60 -25.36 7.69 2.36
CA PHE A 60 -24.17 7.25 1.64
C PHE A 60 -23.02 8.25 1.83
N ARG A 61 -23.28 9.55 1.66
CA ARG A 61 -22.29 10.64 1.83
C ARG A 61 -21.74 10.74 3.25
N GLU A 62 -22.53 10.37 4.25
CA GLU A 62 -22.09 10.30 5.64
C GLU A 62 -21.08 9.17 5.85
N LYS A 63 -21.23 8.03 5.16
CA LYS A 63 -20.47 6.80 5.43
C LYS A 63 -19.32 6.51 4.47
N TYR A 64 -19.39 6.97 3.23
CA TYR A 64 -18.44 6.62 2.18
C TYR A 64 -18.06 7.83 1.33
N ASP A 65 -16.82 7.81 0.85
CA ASP A 65 -16.41 8.61 -0.29
C ASP A 65 -16.82 7.89 -1.58
N PHE A 66 -17.09 8.67 -2.62
CA PHE A 66 -17.42 8.18 -3.95
C PHE A 66 -17.21 9.28 -4.98
N VAL A 67 -17.03 8.87 -6.23
CA VAL A 67 -16.98 9.79 -7.37
C VAL A 67 -18.37 10.35 -7.64
N ASP A 68 -18.49 11.67 -7.77
CA ASP A 68 -19.76 12.32 -8.10
C ASP A 68 -20.35 11.82 -9.44
N GLY A 69 -21.68 11.80 -9.54
CA GLY A 69 -22.41 11.35 -10.73
C GLY A 69 -23.41 10.18 -10.53
N PRO A 70 -23.25 9.25 -9.58
CA PRO A 70 -24.23 8.21 -9.32
C PRO A 70 -25.62 8.74 -8.97
N SER A 71 -26.66 8.11 -9.53
CA SER A 71 -28.04 8.40 -9.15
C SER A 71 -28.35 7.89 -7.74
N ASN A 72 -29.35 8.46 -7.06
CA ASN A 72 -29.73 8.03 -5.71
C ASN A 72 -30.14 6.54 -5.65
N ILE A 73 -30.71 5.99 -6.73
CA ILE A 73 -31.01 4.55 -6.84
C ILE A 73 -29.72 3.72 -6.84
N LEU A 74 -28.68 4.20 -7.54
CA LEU A 74 -27.39 3.53 -7.56
C LEU A 74 -26.70 3.61 -6.19
N LEU A 75 -26.73 4.78 -5.53
CA LEU A 75 -26.21 4.96 -4.18
C LEU A 75 -26.86 4.02 -3.16
N LEU A 76 -28.20 3.89 -3.20
CA LEU A 76 -28.94 2.88 -2.41
C LEU A 76 -28.40 1.46 -2.64
N ARG A 77 -28.28 1.04 -3.90
CA ARG A 77 -27.80 -0.31 -4.24
C ARG A 77 -26.35 -0.53 -3.78
N MET A 78 -25.49 0.48 -3.97
CA MET A 78 -24.11 0.42 -3.52
C MET A 78 -24.03 0.31 -1.99
N TYR A 79 -24.79 1.13 -1.26
CA TYR A 79 -24.87 1.09 0.20
C TYR A 79 -25.24 -0.31 0.70
N GLN A 80 -26.37 -0.84 0.24
CA GLN A 80 -26.88 -2.15 0.67
C GLN A 80 -25.91 -3.28 0.32
N ARG A 81 -25.27 -3.19 -0.85
CA ARG A 81 -24.27 -4.16 -1.30
C ARG A 81 -23.02 -4.12 -0.40
N ARG A 82 -22.49 -2.93 -0.12
CA ARG A 82 -21.34 -2.72 0.79
C ARG A 82 -21.65 -3.23 2.19
N SER A 83 -22.77 -2.80 2.80
CA SER A 83 -23.21 -3.27 4.12
C SER A 83 -23.33 -4.79 4.20
N LYS A 84 -23.90 -5.43 3.16
CA LYS A 84 -24.00 -6.89 3.09
C LYS A 84 -22.63 -7.55 2.98
N GLN A 85 -21.71 -6.98 2.20
CA GLN A 85 -20.37 -7.53 1.98
C GLN A 85 -19.48 -7.38 3.22
N PHE A 86 -19.51 -6.24 3.90
CA PHE A 86 -18.83 -6.07 5.19
C PHE A 86 -19.28 -7.11 6.20
N ARG A 87 -20.60 -7.20 6.45
CA ARG A 87 -21.17 -8.13 7.44
C ARG A 87 -20.85 -9.61 7.16
N ARG A 88 -20.81 -10.02 5.90
CA ARG A 88 -20.48 -11.40 5.54
C ARG A 88 -18.98 -11.64 5.44
N GLY A 89 -18.23 -10.62 5.03
CA GLY A 89 -16.79 -10.68 4.79
C GLY A 89 -15.99 -10.99 6.05
N ILE A 90 -16.43 -10.53 7.21
CA ILE A 90 -15.76 -10.82 8.49
C ILE A 90 -15.65 -12.31 8.80
N GLN A 91 -16.51 -13.15 8.18
CA GLN A 91 -16.54 -14.60 8.39
C GLN A 91 -15.69 -15.39 7.38
N TYR A 92 -15.07 -14.71 6.41
CA TYR A 92 -14.27 -15.37 5.37
C TYR A 92 -12.79 -15.38 5.72
N ASP A 93 -12.07 -16.40 5.25
CA ASP A 93 -10.63 -16.56 5.53
C ASP A 93 -9.73 -15.81 4.53
N PHE A 94 -10.20 -15.47 3.32
CA PHE A 94 -9.41 -14.73 2.32
C PHE A 94 -8.09 -15.41 1.95
N PHE A 95 -8.08 -16.72 1.72
CA PHE A 95 -6.84 -17.42 1.36
C PHE A 95 -6.37 -17.08 -0.05
N ARG A 96 -7.23 -17.30 -1.06
CA ARG A 96 -6.83 -17.15 -2.48
C ARG A 96 -7.69 -16.19 -3.28
N GLY A 97 -8.94 -15.92 -2.89
CA GLY A 97 -9.77 -14.92 -3.58
C GLY A 97 -10.47 -15.40 -4.86
N HIS A 98 -10.19 -16.62 -5.36
CA HIS A 98 -10.88 -17.20 -6.53
C HIS A 98 -12.34 -17.55 -6.26
N GLY A 99 -12.68 -17.84 -4.99
CA GLY A 99 -14.04 -18.13 -4.58
C GLY A 99 -14.98 -16.94 -4.80
N PRO A 100 -16.23 -17.14 -5.30
CA PRO A 100 -17.13 -16.04 -5.65
C PRO A 100 -17.54 -15.18 -4.46
N ARG A 101 -17.44 -15.71 -3.23
CA ARG A 101 -17.71 -14.97 -1.98
C ARG A 101 -16.60 -13.99 -1.66
N GLU A 102 -15.35 -14.47 -1.61
CA GLU A 102 -14.16 -13.65 -1.38
C GLU A 102 -13.98 -12.63 -2.49
N ALA A 103 -14.07 -13.04 -3.76
CA ALA A 103 -13.95 -12.17 -4.92
C ALA A 103 -14.94 -10.99 -4.90
N ARG A 104 -16.16 -11.19 -4.37
CA ARG A 104 -17.14 -10.10 -4.22
C ARG A 104 -16.72 -9.11 -3.17
N VAL A 105 -16.16 -9.56 -2.05
CA VAL A 105 -15.70 -8.66 -0.98
C VAL A 105 -14.43 -7.94 -1.43
N ALA A 106 -13.46 -8.65 -2.01
CA ALA A 106 -12.24 -8.06 -2.56
C ALA A 106 -12.54 -6.96 -3.58
N ARG A 107 -13.49 -7.19 -4.51
CA ARG A 107 -13.92 -6.14 -5.44
C ARG A 107 -14.53 -4.91 -4.76
N MET A 108 -15.33 -5.11 -3.71
CA MET A 108 -15.90 -3.99 -2.96
C MET A 108 -14.84 -3.19 -2.22
N LEU A 109 -13.88 -3.87 -1.58
CA LEU A 109 -12.76 -3.21 -0.90
C LEU A 109 -11.87 -2.46 -1.90
N LYS A 110 -11.62 -3.06 -3.07
CA LYS A 110 -10.93 -2.39 -4.19
C LYS A 110 -11.65 -1.11 -4.61
N ASP A 111 -12.97 -1.15 -4.77
CA ASP A 111 -13.76 0.03 -5.12
C ASP A 111 -13.62 1.13 -4.04
N LEU A 112 -13.65 0.77 -2.75
CA LEU A 112 -13.44 1.72 -1.66
C LEU A 112 -12.05 2.36 -1.69
N ILE A 113 -11.01 1.57 -1.95
CA ILE A 113 -9.62 2.07 -2.07
C ILE A 113 -9.49 3.08 -3.20
N ILE A 114 -10.09 2.80 -4.37
CA ILE A 114 -10.03 3.69 -5.53
C ILE A 114 -10.85 4.97 -5.29
N GLU A 115 -11.98 4.86 -4.60
CA GLU A 115 -12.85 5.98 -4.26
C GLU A 115 -12.36 6.83 -3.07
N SER A 116 -11.34 6.38 -2.35
CA SER A 116 -10.74 7.14 -1.24
C SER A 116 -10.32 8.54 -1.68
N PHE A 117 -10.59 9.53 -0.82
CA PHE A 117 -10.28 10.95 -1.06
C PHE A 117 -11.05 11.60 -2.23
N GLN A 118 -12.10 10.96 -2.76
CA GLN A 118 -13.01 11.57 -3.74
C GLN A 118 -14.15 12.39 -3.09
N GLY A 119 -14.24 12.37 -1.75
CA GLY A 119 -15.22 13.08 -0.95
C GLY A 119 -14.60 14.16 -0.06
N ALA A 120 -15.38 14.64 0.92
CA ALA A 120 -14.86 15.55 1.94
C ALA A 120 -13.87 14.80 2.85
N THR A 121 -12.70 15.41 3.08
CA THR A 121 -11.63 14.86 3.90
C THR A 121 -11.58 15.54 5.26
N GLU A 122 -11.15 14.78 6.27
CA GLU A 122 -10.87 15.29 7.62
C GLU A 122 -9.36 15.29 7.85
N VAL A 123 -8.90 16.12 8.77
CA VAL A 123 -7.49 16.21 9.15
C VAL A 123 -7.35 15.58 10.55
N ASN A 124 -6.39 14.68 10.73
CA ASN A 124 -6.10 14.10 12.03
C ASN A 124 -5.24 15.04 12.90
N GLU A 125 -4.93 14.60 14.12
CA GLU A 125 -4.11 15.35 15.08
C GLU A 125 -2.68 15.67 14.58
N HIS A 126 -2.19 14.94 13.59
CA HIS A 126 -0.88 15.12 12.97
C HIS A 126 -0.93 15.86 11.63
N GLY A 127 -2.06 16.49 11.28
CA GLY A 127 -2.20 17.23 10.02
C GLY A 127 -2.42 16.37 8.77
N HIS A 128 -2.60 15.05 8.92
CA HIS A 128 -2.79 14.13 7.79
C HIS A 128 -4.27 14.02 7.39
N LEU A 129 -4.50 13.97 6.09
CA LEU A 129 -5.82 13.73 5.54
C LEU A 129 -6.28 12.28 5.79
N ILE A 130 -7.47 12.13 6.35
CA ILE A 130 -8.20 10.87 6.50
C ILE A 130 -9.49 10.97 5.69
N CYS A 131 -9.87 9.85 5.07
CA CYS A 131 -11.10 9.76 4.30
C CYS A 131 -12.04 8.67 4.84
N LYS A 132 -13.34 8.79 4.56
CA LYS A 132 -14.39 7.92 5.11
C LYS A 132 -14.20 6.47 4.69
N ASN A 133 -13.71 6.25 3.47
CA ASN A 133 -13.46 4.89 2.99
C ASN A 133 -12.32 4.22 3.76
N GLN A 134 -11.27 4.95 4.17
CA GLN A 134 -10.22 4.39 5.01
C GLN A 134 -10.75 3.95 6.38
N VAL A 135 -11.63 4.74 7.00
CA VAL A 135 -12.28 4.37 8.28
C VAL A 135 -13.03 3.04 8.14
N GLN A 136 -13.77 2.84 7.05
CA GLN A 136 -14.51 1.59 6.82
C GLN A 136 -13.56 0.41 6.52
N LEU A 137 -12.46 0.64 5.81
CA LEU A 137 -11.42 -0.38 5.55
C LEU A 137 -10.74 -0.81 6.84
N ILE A 138 -10.33 0.15 7.68
CA ILE A 138 -9.72 -0.09 9.00
C ILE A 138 -10.63 -0.94 9.87
N LYS A 139 -11.91 -0.55 9.99
CA LYS A 139 -12.90 -1.31 10.75
C LYS A 139 -12.99 -2.76 10.24
N PHE A 140 -13.02 -2.95 8.93
CA PHE A 140 -13.07 -4.28 8.34
C PHE A 140 -11.80 -5.09 8.59
N VAL A 141 -10.61 -4.47 8.56
CA VAL A 141 -9.35 -5.14 8.87
C VAL A 141 -9.34 -5.65 10.31
N LEU A 142 -9.80 -4.83 11.27
CA LEU A 142 -9.85 -5.20 12.69
C LEU A 142 -10.86 -6.33 12.97
N GLU A 143 -11.98 -6.36 12.26
CA GLU A 143 -13.06 -7.33 12.49
C GLU A 143 -12.95 -8.62 11.66
N SER A 144 -12.06 -8.69 10.67
CA SER A 144 -11.98 -9.80 9.70
C SER A 144 -10.63 -10.54 9.74
N ARG A 145 -10.55 -11.63 8.97
CA ARG A 145 -9.33 -12.41 8.77
C ARG A 145 -8.52 -11.96 7.54
N LEU A 146 -8.83 -10.79 6.96
CA LEU A 146 -8.20 -10.33 5.71
C LEU A 146 -6.67 -10.34 5.75
N LEU A 147 -6.08 -9.95 6.89
CA LEU A 147 -4.63 -9.87 7.11
C LEU A 147 -4.11 -10.85 8.19
N ASN A 148 -4.99 -11.55 8.90
CA ASN A 148 -4.67 -12.36 10.08
C ASN A 148 -5.18 -13.78 9.93
N ASN A 149 -4.53 -14.53 9.05
CA ASN A 149 -4.80 -15.95 8.91
C ASN A 149 -4.22 -16.71 10.10
N ASP A 150 -5.01 -17.61 10.66
CA ASP A 150 -4.65 -18.47 11.79
C ASP A 150 -4.17 -19.87 11.36
N ARG A 151 -4.14 -20.13 10.04
CA ARG A 151 -3.80 -21.43 9.46
C ARG A 151 -3.36 -21.31 7.99
N ARG A 152 -2.75 -22.38 7.47
CA ARG A 152 -2.40 -22.53 6.04
C ARG A 152 -3.66 -22.59 5.18
N ALA A 153 -3.57 -22.06 3.96
CA ALA A 153 -4.61 -22.22 2.96
C ALA A 153 -4.84 -23.71 2.67
N PRO A 154 -6.11 -24.19 2.63
CA PRO A 154 -6.41 -25.54 2.18
C PRO A 154 -5.85 -25.82 0.79
N LEU A 155 -5.57 -27.08 0.48
CA LEU A 155 -5.16 -27.48 -0.86
C LEU A 155 -6.19 -27.00 -1.91
N PRO A 156 -5.76 -26.52 -3.09
CA PRO A 156 -6.68 -26.08 -4.13
C PRO A 156 -7.59 -27.24 -4.54
N THR A 157 -8.85 -26.92 -4.81
CA THR A 157 -9.75 -27.90 -5.42
C THR A 157 -9.29 -28.16 -6.86
N GLN A 158 -9.64 -29.31 -7.45
CA GLN A 158 -9.27 -29.63 -8.83
C GLN A 158 -9.69 -28.50 -9.80
N GLY A 159 -8.73 -27.93 -10.52
CA GLY A 159 -8.94 -26.83 -11.47
C GLY A 159 -8.90 -25.42 -10.86
N GLU A 160 -8.75 -25.28 -9.54
CA GLU A 160 -8.55 -24.00 -8.88
C GLU A 160 -7.07 -23.60 -8.90
N PRO A 161 -6.72 -22.34 -9.23
CA PRO A 161 -5.34 -21.88 -9.15
C PRO A 161 -4.83 -21.88 -7.70
N ALA A 162 -3.55 -22.26 -7.53
CA ALA A 162 -2.92 -22.31 -6.21
C ALA A 162 -2.51 -20.93 -5.68
N ASN A 163 -2.28 -19.97 -6.58
CA ASN A 163 -1.83 -18.62 -6.27
C ASN A 163 -2.98 -17.74 -5.74
N VAL A 164 -2.62 -16.65 -5.08
CA VAL A 164 -3.58 -15.61 -4.67
C VAL A 164 -4.03 -14.81 -5.91
N GLU A 165 -5.34 -14.60 -6.01
CA GLU A 165 -5.96 -13.77 -7.04
C GLU A 165 -5.49 -12.31 -6.91
N ALA A 166 -5.20 -11.67 -8.04
CA ALA A 166 -4.51 -10.38 -8.08
C ALA A 166 -5.29 -9.24 -7.39
N THR A 167 -6.61 -9.17 -7.54
CA THR A 167 -7.44 -8.18 -6.83
C THR A 167 -7.38 -8.42 -5.32
N LEU A 168 -7.49 -9.66 -4.83
CA LEU A 168 -7.34 -9.92 -3.41
C LEU A 168 -5.95 -9.55 -2.90
N ALA A 169 -4.89 -9.93 -3.62
CA ALA A 169 -3.53 -9.64 -3.21
C ALA A 169 -3.23 -8.14 -3.14
N ALA A 170 -3.67 -7.37 -4.15
CA ALA A 170 -3.56 -5.92 -4.16
C ALA A 170 -4.36 -5.28 -3.01
N VAL A 171 -5.58 -5.75 -2.73
CA VAL A 171 -6.40 -5.27 -1.61
C VAL A 171 -5.72 -5.54 -0.26
N LYS A 172 -5.14 -6.73 -0.07
CA LYS A 172 -4.38 -7.05 1.14
C LYS A 172 -3.20 -6.09 1.32
N LEU A 173 -2.44 -5.82 0.26
CA LEU A 173 -1.31 -4.88 0.30
C LEU A 173 -1.71 -3.44 0.58
N MET A 174 -2.87 -3.00 0.09
CA MET A 174 -3.39 -1.68 0.42
C MET A 174 -3.84 -1.61 1.87
N CYS A 175 -4.56 -2.63 2.35
CA CYS A 175 -5.02 -2.69 3.74
C CYS A 175 -3.88 -2.89 4.73
N SER A 176 -2.78 -3.54 4.34
CA SER A 176 -1.62 -3.73 5.20
C SER A 176 -0.88 -2.44 5.50
N GLN A 177 -1.08 -1.36 4.74
CA GLN A 177 -0.48 -0.06 5.07
C GLN A 177 -1.03 0.53 6.38
N PHE A 178 -2.23 0.11 6.83
CA PHE A 178 -2.82 0.61 8.07
C PHE A 178 -2.19 0.00 9.33
N ILE A 179 -1.57 -1.19 9.24
CA ILE A 179 -1.17 -1.97 10.41
C ILE A 179 -0.23 -1.24 11.38
N PHE A 180 0.56 -0.29 10.87
CA PHE A 180 1.61 0.40 11.63
C PHE A 180 1.06 1.44 12.61
N ASN A 181 -0.19 1.90 12.39
CA ASN A 181 -0.87 2.87 13.25
C ASN A 181 -2.17 2.29 13.84
N LEU A 182 -2.39 0.98 13.74
CA LEU A 182 -3.61 0.33 14.21
C LEU A 182 -3.40 -0.36 15.55
N THR A 183 -4.07 0.15 16.58
CA THR A 183 -4.14 -0.52 17.89
C THR A 183 -5.13 -1.69 17.86
N GLY A 184 -4.83 -2.73 18.64
CA GLY A 184 -5.72 -3.90 18.81
C GLY A 184 -5.65 -4.97 17.72
N LEU A 185 -4.80 -4.79 16.70
CA LEU A 185 -4.53 -5.83 15.71
C LEU A 185 -3.49 -6.81 16.26
N LYS A 186 -3.71 -8.13 16.12
CA LYS A 186 -2.67 -9.12 16.42
C LYS A 186 -1.63 -9.13 15.30
N HIS A 187 -0.34 -9.08 15.63
CA HIS A 187 0.76 -9.05 14.64
C HIS A 187 1.49 -10.38 14.45
N ASN A 188 1.04 -11.44 15.13
CA ASN A 188 1.61 -12.78 14.98
C ASN A 188 1.30 -13.33 13.58
N ILE A 189 2.34 -13.41 12.75
CA ILE A 189 2.27 -13.97 11.40
C ILE A 189 2.30 -15.49 11.50
N PHE A 190 1.21 -16.14 11.13
CA PHE A 190 1.17 -17.59 11.00
C PHE A 190 2.15 -18.05 9.91
N ALA A 191 2.96 -19.07 10.21
CA ALA A 191 3.98 -19.63 9.32
C ALA A 191 4.95 -18.56 8.75
N PHE A 192 5.49 -17.73 9.64
CA PHE A 192 6.47 -16.69 9.28
C PHE A 192 7.67 -17.24 8.48
N ASP A 193 8.09 -18.47 8.77
CA ASP A 193 9.14 -19.20 8.05
C ASP A 193 8.94 -19.23 6.51
N GLU A 194 7.70 -19.22 6.04
CA GLU A 194 7.40 -19.14 4.60
C GLU A 194 7.69 -17.76 4.02
N SER A 195 7.44 -16.71 4.81
CA SER A 195 7.73 -15.33 4.42
C SER A 195 9.23 -15.09 4.39
N GLN A 196 9.97 -15.55 5.41
CA GLN A 196 11.44 -15.53 5.40
C GLN A 196 11.99 -16.30 4.19
N TYR A 197 11.51 -17.53 3.94
CA TYR A 197 11.94 -18.31 2.78
C TYR A 197 11.67 -17.59 1.45
N ALA A 198 10.50 -16.98 1.30
CA ALA A 198 10.09 -16.31 0.06
C ALA A 198 10.92 -15.05 -0.25
N VAL A 199 11.19 -14.21 0.76
CA VAL A 199 11.89 -12.94 0.55
C VAL A 199 13.36 -13.12 0.17
N TYR A 200 14.01 -14.18 0.67
CA TYR A 200 15.41 -14.53 0.35
C TYR A 200 15.58 -15.39 -0.90
N GLN A 201 14.53 -15.69 -1.66
CA GLN A 201 14.68 -16.34 -2.97
C GLN A 201 15.48 -15.49 -3.95
N SER A 202 16.17 -16.12 -4.90
CA SER A 202 16.90 -15.39 -5.94
C SER A 202 15.95 -14.66 -6.90
N SER A 203 16.45 -13.61 -7.56
CA SER A 203 15.71 -12.87 -8.59
C SER A 203 15.25 -13.73 -9.77
N VAL A 204 15.92 -14.87 -10.02
CA VAL A 204 15.52 -15.84 -11.05
C VAL A 204 14.34 -16.72 -10.61
N VAL A 205 14.36 -17.18 -9.35
CA VAL A 205 13.34 -18.10 -8.83
C VAL A 205 12.06 -17.35 -8.46
N ALA A 206 12.21 -16.19 -7.82
CA ALA A 206 11.11 -15.33 -7.41
C ALA A 206 11.36 -13.89 -7.85
N PRO A 207 11.19 -13.58 -9.15
CA PRO A 207 11.28 -12.22 -9.65
C PRO A 207 10.18 -11.35 -9.04
N ILE A 208 10.50 -10.10 -8.70
CA ILE A 208 9.52 -9.12 -8.23
C ILE A 208 8.62 -8.70 -9.39
N PHE A 209 9.20 -8.52 -10.58
CA PHE A 209 8.47 -8.13 -11.78
C PHE A 209 8.58 -9.19 -12.87
N THR A 210 7.46 -9.43 -13.54
CA THR A 210 7.34 -10.34 -14.69
C THR A 210 6.79 -9.60 -15.90
N SER A 211 6.73 -10.28 -17.04
CA SER A 211 6.17 -9.73 -18.29
C SER A 211 6.76 -8.37 -18.67
N ASP A 212 8.08 -8.33 -18.90
CA ASP A 212 8.80 -7.11 -19.27
C ASP A 212 8.62 -6.00 -18.22
N HIS A 213 8.82 -6.37 -16.95
CA HIS A 213 8.74 -5.50 -15.77
C HIS A 213 7.40 -4.74 -15.57
N LYS A 214 6.29 -5.23 -16.14
CA LYS A 214 4.95 -4.60 -16.06
C LYS A 214 3.99 -5.28 -15.09
N VAL A 215 4.20 -6.56 -14.78
CA VAL A 215 3.33 -7.34 -13.89
C VAL A 215 4.06 -7.61 -12.59
N LEU A 216 3.46 -7.19 -11.48
CA LEU A 216 4.04 -7.36 -10.15
C LEU A 216 3.74 -8.76 -9.61
N ASN A 217 4.74 -9.41 -9.03
CA ASN A 217 4.58 -10.60 -8.22
C ASN A 217 4.00 -10.20 -6.85
N LEU A 218 2.67 -10.01 -6.82
CA LEU A 218 1.95 -9.56 -5.63
C LEU A 218 2.09 -10.53 -4.45
N GLU A 219 2.28 -11.82 -4.72
CA GLU A 219 2.48 -12.84 -3.68
C GLU A 219 3.84 -12.66 -2.97
N TRP A 220 4.90 -12.39 -3.74
CA TRP A 220 6.20 -12.05 -3.16
C TRP A 220 6.15 -10.76 -2.33
N ILE A 221 5.46 -9.72 -2.83
CA ILE A 221 5.29 -8.45 -2.10
C ILE A 221 4.46 -8.65 -0.82
N LEU A 222 3.47 -9.54 -0.82
CA LEU A 222 2.72 -9.92 0.39
C LEU A 222 3.63 -10.61 1.42
N HIS A 223 4.49 -11.52 0.99
CA HIS A 223 5.48 -12.13 1.88
C HIS A 223 6.47 -11.09 2.42
N SER A 224 6.92 -10.15 1.59
CA SER A 224 7.76 -9.04 2.01
C SER A 224 7.08 -8.16 3.07
N MET A 225 5.81 -7.79 2.85
CA MET A 225 5.03 -7.04 3.84
C MET A 225 4.83 -7.81 5.14
N ASN A 226 4.52 -9.11 5.08
CA ASN A 226 4.38 -9.95 6.27
C ASN A 226 5.70 -10.11 7.02
N PHE A 227 6.82 -10.20 6.28
CA PHE A 227 8.16 -10.28 6.86
C PHE A 227 8.46 -9.03 7.69
N PHE A 228 8.32 -7.84 7.11
CA PHE A 228 8.54 -6.60 7.86
C PHE A 228 7.51 -6.36 8.96
N ARG A 229 6.24 -6.72 8.73
CA ARG A 229 5.21 -6.67 9.77
C ARG A 229 5.59 -7.51 11.01
N HIS A 230 6.16 -8.70 10.80
CA HIS A 230 6.63 -9.54 11.90
C HIS A 230 7.69 -8.82 12.72
N HIS A 231 8.74 -8.29 12.07
CA HIS A 231 9.83 -7.64 12.80
C HIS A 231 9.50 -6.27 13.39
N MET A 232 8.64 -5.49 12.73
CA MET A 232 8.32 -4.11 13.12
C MET A 232 7.19 -4.00 14.13
N MET A 233 6.28 -4.98 14.18
CA MET A 233 5.03 -4.86 14.96
C MET A 233 4.78 -6.00 15.94
N ASN A 234 5.61 -7.06 15.94
CA ASN A 234 5.50 -8.14 16.92
C ASN A 234 6.45 -7.90 18.09
N GLU A 235 5.91 -7.52 19.25
CA GLU A 235 6.68 -7.32 20.49
C GLU A 235 7.45 -8.57 20.91
N GLU A 236 6.92 -9.77 20.65
CA GLU A 236 7.52 -11.04 21.06
C GLU A 236 8.84 -11.36 20.35
N THR A 237 9.12 -10.74 19.19
CA THR A 237 10.32 -11.05 18.41
C THR A 237 11.55 -10.29 18.90
N GLN A 238 11.35 -9.17 19.61
CA GLN A 238 12.43 -8.32 20.13
C GLN A 238 13.47 -7.92 19.05
N THR A 239 13.02 -7.69 17.82
CA THR A 239 13.89 -7.32 16.69
C THR A 239 13.86 -5.81 16.42
N LEU A 240 12.91 -5.34 15.61
CA LEU A 240 12.79 -3.94 15.19
C LEU A 240 11.60 -3.24 15.86
N PHE A 241 10.82 -3.97 16.66
CA PHE A 241 9.62 -3.50 17.32
C PHE A 241 9.91 -2.26 18.18
N ASP A 242 10.83 -2.36 19.14
CA ASP A 242 11.13 -1.26 20.07
C ASP A 242 11.52 0.02 19.32
N LYS A 243 12.36 -0.12 18.29
CA LYS A 243 12.85 1.01 17.48
C LYS A 243 11.75 1.65 16.65
N VAL A 244 10.79 0.87 16.15
CA VAL A 244 9.62 1.40 15.42
C VAL A 244 8.60 1.99 16.38
N ASP A 245 8.46 1.42 17.58
CA ASP A 245 7.55 1.94 18.59
C ASP A 245 8.01 3.30 19.13
N GLU A 246 9.32 3.46 19.33
CA GLU A 246 10.01 4.70 19.73
C GLU A 246 9.88 5.84 18.71
N LEU A 247 9.56 5.56 17.45
CA LEU A 247 9.37 6.60 16.43
C LEU A 247 8.14 7.46 16.72
N GLU A 248 8.22 8.74 16.41
CA GLU A 248 7.05 9.62 16.37
C GLU A 248 6.04 9.17 15.30
N ALA A 249 4.77 9.52 15.48
CA ALA A 249 3.69 9.12 14.58
C ALA A 249 3.89 9.59 13.12
N THR A 250 4.52 10.75 12.92
CA THR A 250 4.90 11.33 11.62
C THR A 250 6.08 10.59 10.96
N HIS A 251 6.86 9.86 11.77
CA HIS A 251 8.01 9.06 11.36
C HIS A 251 7.70 7.56 11.19
N LYS A 252 6.51 7.09 11.60
CA LYS A 252 6.05 5.71 11.36
C LYS A 252 5.56 5.50 9.92
N PRO A 253 5.60 4.26 9.39
CA PRO A 253 4.99 3.95 8.10
C PRO A 253 3.50 4.32 8.09
N SER A 254 3.01 4.87 6.99
CA SER A 254 1.61 5.29 6.88
C SER A 254 0.96 4.87 5.57
N ALA A 255 -0.37 4.81 5.58
CA ALA A 255 -1.17 4.64 4.38
C ALA A 255 -1.14 5.86 3.45
N TRP A 256 -1.67 5.69 2.24
CA TRP A 256 -1.87 6.76 1.27
C TRP A 256 -2.76 7.89 1.81
N ARG A 257 -2.43 9.13 1.43
CA ARG A 257 -3.07 10.36 1.95
C ARG A 257 -3.78 11.19 0.88
N GLU A 258 -3.83 10.70 -0.35
CA GLU A 258 -4.40 11.42 -1.51
C GLU A 258 -5.06 10.45 -2.51
N PRO A 259 -5.88 10.94 -3.45
CA PRO A 259 -6.46 10.10 -4.49
C PRO A 259 -5.39 9.36 -5.29
N LEU A 260 -5.62 8.07 -5.55
CA LEU A 260 -4.70 7.26 -6.34
C LEU A 260 -4.68 7.70 -7.81
N ARG A 261 -3.49 7.90 -8.36
CA ARG A 261 -3.30 8.38 -9.74
C ARG A 261 -2.55 7.34 -10.56
N GLN A 262 -2.90 7.21 -11.83
CA GLN A 262 -2.14 6.36 -12.74
C GLN A 262 -0.90 7.11 -13.21
N GLY A 263 0.25 6.44 -13.10
CA GLY A 263 1.51 6.89 -13.69
C GLY A 263 2.63 7.08 -12.70
N ALA A 264 3.76 7.61 -13.19
CA ALA A 264 4.90 7.92 -12.35
C ALA A 264 4.66 9.27 -11.69
N GLN A 265 4.86 9.33 -10.38
CA GLN A 265 4.75 10.56 -9.59
C GLN A 265 6.00 10.67 -8.73
N PRO A 266 6.59 11.86 -8.60
CA PRO A 266 7.63 12.11 -7.60
C PRO A 266 7.12 11.64 -6.23
N LEU A 267 8.00 10.97 -5.48
CA LEU A 267 7.68 10.50 -4.14
C LEU A 267 7.97 11.59 -3.10
N SER A 268 7.66 11.29 -1.82
CA SER A 268 8.10 12.13 -0.70
C SER A 268 9.61 12.38 -0.75
N LYS A 269 10.04 13.51 -0.19
CA LYS A 269 11.45 13.88 -0.09
C LYS A 269 12.16 13.08 0.99
N HIS A 270 11.52 12.81 2.13
CA HIS A 270 12.12 12.17 3.30
C HIS A 270 11.59 10.76 3.50
N TRP A 271 12.52 9.83 3.75
CA TRP A 271 12.26 8.41 3.93
C TRP A 271 13.08 7.87 5.09
N LYS A 272 12.49 6.93 5.82
CA LYS A 272 13.20 6.00 6.70
C LYS A 272 13.07 4.60 6.13
N GLY A 273 13.95 3.70 6.52
CA GLY A 273 13.89 2.35 6.00
C GLY A 273 14.82 1.40 6.71
N THR A 274 14.69 0.13 6.36
CA THR A 274 15.62 -0.91 6.79
C THR A 274 15.72 -1.97 5.71
N TYR A 275 16.72 -2.83 5.86
CA TYR A 275 16.92 -4.01 5.04
C TYR A 275 17.32 -5.16 5.94
N SER A 276 17.15 -6.38 5.44
CA SER A 276 17.63 -7.57 6.14
C SER A 276 18.60 -8.36 5.28
N PHE A 277 19.52 -9.06 5.94
CA PHE A 277 20.45 -9.99 5.30
C PHE A 277 20.65 -11.24 6.15
N LEU A 278 20.97 -12.35 5.50
CA LEU A 278 21.53 -13.54 6.14
C LEU A 278 22.95 -13.71 5.62
N GLU A 279 23.81 -14.44 6.32
CA GLU A 279 25.12 -14.77 5.76
C GLU A 279 24.98 -15.59 4.47
N HIS A 280 25.99 -15.49 3.61
CA HIS A 280 26.00 -16.18 2.31
C HIS A 280 25.77 -17.70 2.44
N ARG A 281 26.26 -18.32 3.53
CA ARG A 281 26.03 -19.75 3.83
C ARG A 281 24.60 -20.03 4.28
N GLU A 282 24.00 -19.12 5.04
CA GLU A 282 22.63 -19.23 5.58
C GLU A 282 21.60 -19.10 4.46
N VAL A 283 21.74 -18.08 3.58
CA VAL A 283 20.89 -17.92 2.38
C VAL A 283 20.86 -19.21 1.55
N ASN A 284 22.05 -19.80 1.31
CA ASN A 284 22.15 -21.03 0.54
C ASN A 284 21.52 -22.24 1.23
N ARG A 285 21.61 -22.34 2.57
CA ARG A 285 20.93 -23.40 3.33
C ARG A 285 19.42 -23.21 3.32
N LEU A 286 18.94 -22.00 3.57
CA LEU A 286 17.52 -21.62 3.51
C LEU A 286 16.91 -21.96 2.15
N ARG A 287 17.58 -21.63 1.04
CA ARG A 287 17.10 -21.95 -0.32
C ARG A 287 17.07 -23.46 -0.59
N ARG A 288 18.02 -24.24 -0.06
CA ARG A 288 18.07 -25.70 -0.26
C ARG A 288 17.07 -26.47 0.59
N GLN A 289 16.80 -25.99 1.81
CA GLN A 289 15.93 -26.72 2.75
C GLN A 289 14.46 -26.62 2.34
N GLY A 290 14.04 -25.51 1.70
CA GLY A 290 12.64 -25.24 1.37
C GLY A 290 11.88 -24.49 2.50
N PRO A 291 10.62 -24.10 2.27
CA PRO A 291 9.79 -23.45 3.27
C PRO A 291 9.43 -24.42 4.42
N GLY A 292 9.10 -23.93 5.63
CA GLY A 292 8.57 -24.78 6.69
C GLY A 292 9.56 -25.48 7.62
N LYS A 293 10.86 -25.17 7.54
CA LYS A 293 11.91 -25.93 8.26
C LYS A 293 12.61 -25.12 9.35
N ASP A 294 13.76 -24.55 9.02
CA ASP A 294 14.59 -23.79 9.96
C ASP A 294 14.46 -22.29 9.69
N MET A 295 14.48 -21.50 10.76
CA MET A 295 14.48 -20.04 10.70
C MET A 295 15.88 -19.53 11.03
N TYR A 296 16.29 -18.45 10.36
CA TYR A 296 17.58 -17.80 10.59
C TYR A 296 17.38 -16.44 11.25
N CYS A 297 18.42 -15.91 11.89
CA CYS A 297 18.41 -14.56 12.45
C CYS A 297 18.53 -13.52 11.32
N ASP A 298 17.58 -12.60 11.25
CA ASP A 298 17.44 -11.61 10.20
C ASP A 298 18.31 -10.39 10.53
N LYS A 299 19.60 -10.48 10.17
CA LYS A 299 20.61 -9.46 10.51
C LYS A 299 20.27 -8.08 9.96
N ASN A 300 20.88 -7.04 10.53
CA ASN A 300 20.51 -5.62 10.42
C ASN A 300 19.17 -5.27 11.12
N ILE A 301 18.11 -6.05 10.88
CA ILE A 301 16.80 -5.86 11.54
C ILE A 301 16.89 -6.24 13.03
N ASP A 302 17.52 -7.37 13.34
CA ASP A 302 17.71 -7.83 14.73
C ASP A 302 18.57 -6.85 15.56
N GLU A 303 19.35 -5.99 14.90
CA GLU A 303 20.14 -4.94 15.54
C GLU A 303 19.37 -3.61 15.68
N GLY A 304 18.10 -3.57 15.25
CA GLY A 304 17.23 -2.40 15.37
C GLY A 304 17.59 -1.24 14.42
N LYS A 305 18.29 -1.52 13.32
CA LYS A 305 18.87 -0.48 12.46
C LYS A 305 17.87 0.10 11.47
N ILE A 306 17.74 1.42 11.49
CA ILE A 306 16.90 2.22 10.57
C ILE A 306 17.78 3.24 9.87
N GLN A 307 17.86 3.17 8.55
CA GLN A 307 18.58 4.13 7.70
C GLN A 307 17.65 5.29 7.28
N SER A 308 18.26 6.43 6.97
CA SER A 308 17.57 7.59 6.38
C SER A 308 17.77 7.64 4.86
N LEU A 309 16.85 8.28 4.14
CA LEU A 309 16.98 8.53 2.70
C LEU A 309 16.24 9.81 2.31
N LYS A 310 16.94 10.74 1.66
CA LYS A 310 16.41 11.97 1.09
C LYS A 310 16.44 11.88 -0.44
N LEU A 311 15.30 12.00 -1.10
CA LEU A 311 15.15 11.88 -2.55
C LEU A 311 14.93 13.25 -3.21
N ASN A 312 15.61 13.48 -4.33
CA ASN A 312 15.41 14.63 -5.20
C ASN A 312 15.11 14.15 -6.62
N PHE A 313 13.90 14.43 -7.10
CA PHE A 313 13.44 14.01 -8.42
C PHE A 313 13.82 15.03 -9.49
N ALA A 314 14.23 14.53 -10.65
CA ALA A 314 14.49 15.35 -11.81
C ALA A 314 13.19 15.66 -12.55
N GLN A 315 13.04 16.91 -12.98
CA GLN A 315 12.01 17.38 -13.88
C GLN A 315 12.65 17.65 -15.25
N ASP A 316 12.09 17.07 -16.32
CA ASP A 316 12.64 17.16 -17.69
C ASP A 316 14.14 16.76 -17.78
N GLY A 317 14.54 15.77 -16.97
CA GLY A 317 15.91 15.27 -16.90
C GLY A 317 16.90 16.17 -16.14
N ARG A 318 16.42 17.21 -15.44
CA ARG A 318 17.23 18.11 -14.62
C ARG A 318 16.71 18.21 -13.20
N LEU A 319 17.61 18.37 -12.26
CA LEU A 319 17.29 18.68 -10.87
C LEU A 319 16.91 20.16 -10.72
N ALA A 320 16.40 20.54 -9.55
CA ALA A 320 16.01 21.92 -9.24
C ALA A 320 17.19 22.91 -9.37
N ASP A 321 18.42 22.46 -9.12
CA ASP A 321 19.67 23.20 -9.28
C ASP A 321 20.14 23.28 -10.76
N GLY A 322 19.35 22.75 -11.71
CA GLY A 322 19.66 22.72 -13.14
C GLY A 322 20.60 21.58 -13.57
N THR A 323 21.11 20.79 -12.62
CA THR A 323 22.03 19.67 -12.87
C THR A 323 21.32 18.58 -13.68
N LYS A 324 21.97 18.16 -14.77
CA LYS A 324 21.48 17.03 -15.55
C LYS A 324 22.00 15.74 -14.95
N LEU A 325 21.10 14.82 -14.60
CA LEU A 325 21.49 13.50 -14.11
C LEU A 325 21.97 12.64 -15.27
N LYS A 326 23.20 12.13 -15.17
CA LYS A 326 23.68 11.07 -16.07
C LYS A 326 23.25 9.72 -15.51
N TRP A 327 23.08 8.74 -16.40
CA TRP A 327 22.77 7.36 -16.01
C TRP A 327 23.95 6.45 -16.43
N PRO A 328 24.78 5.98 -15.47
CA PRO A 328 25.92 5.13 -15.78
C PRO A 328 25.50 3.84 -16.49
N THR A 329 26.30 3.42 -17.48
CA THR A 329 26.00 2.19 -18.24
C THR A 329 26.02 0.95 -17.36
N VAL A 330 26.91 0.90 -16.37
CA VAL A 330 26.99 -0.18 -15.39
C VAL A 330 25.67 -0.30 -14.62
N TYR A 331 25.02 0.83 -14.27
CA TYR A 331 23.76 0.80 -13.54
C TYR A 331 22.64 0.20 -14.39
N GLU A 332 22.56 0.58 -15.67
CA GLU A 332 21.58 -0.01 -16.60
C GLU A 332 21.80 -1.51 -16.81
N GLN A 333 23.06 -1.95 -16.91
CA GLN A 333 23.39 -3.37 -17.05
C GLN A 333 22.92 -4.19 -15.85
N ARG A 334 22.92 -3.60 -14.64
CA ARG A 334 22.50 -4.28 -13.40
C ARG A 334 20.99 -4.21 -13.14
N LEU A 335 20.37 -3.06 -13.39
CA LEU A 335 18.99 -2.79 -12.98
C LEU A 335 17.97 -2.91 -14.11
N GLY A 336 18.38 -2.74 -15.37
CA GLY A 336 17.45 -2.67 -16.51
C GLY A 336 16.36 -1.62 -16.31
N SER A 337 16.73 -0.44 -15.78
CA SER A 337 15.78 0.60 -15.36
C SER A 337 15.00 1.18 -16.54
N LEU A 338 15.64 1.30 -17.71
CA LEU A 338 15.08 1.96 -18.89
C LEU A 338 14.28 1.03 -19.82
N ARG A 339 14.26 -0.29 -19.54
CA ARG A 339 13.50 -1.25 -20.34
C ARG A 339 11.99 -1.00 -20.30
N ASN A 340 11.52 -0.34 -19.24
CA ASN A 340 10.11 -0.02 -19.00
C ASN A 340 9.61 1.26 -19.67
N ASP A 341 10.47 2.03 -20.35
CA ASP A 341 10.08 3.33 -20.88
C ASP A 341 9.15 3.16 -22.11
N PRO A 342 7.83 3.46 -21.99
CA PRO A 342 6.92 3.41 -23.13
C PRO A 342 7.32 4.40 -24.23
N GLY A 343 8.16 5.40 -23.93
CA GLY A 343 8.69 6.38 -24.87
C GLY A 343 9.57 5.78 -25.98
N LYS A 344 10.20 4.60 -25.76
CA LYS A 344 11.08 3.98 -26.76
C LYS A 344 10.39 2.97 -27.69
N GLN A 345 9.19 2.50 -27.36
CA GLN A 345 8.47 1.50 -28.18
C GLN A 345 7.35 2.07 -29.06
N CYS A 346 7.25 3.40 -29.19
CA CYS A 346 6.22 4.00 -30.05
C CYS A 346 6.63 3.90 -31.53
N ILE A 347 6.22 2.82 -32.19
CA ILE A 347 6.14 2.76 -33.65
C ILE A 347 5.25 3.94 -34.09
N ARG A 348 5.83 4.87 -34.85
CA ARG A 348 5.15 6.03 -35.44
C ARG A 348 4.01 5.56 -36.35
N THR A 349 2.81 5.38 -35.81
CA THR A 349 1.57 5.43 -36.59
C THR A 349 0.94 6.80 -36.40
N GLN A 350 0.91 7.58 -37.49
CA GLN A 350 0.25 8.88 -37.54
C GLN A 350 -1.26 8.70 -37.31
N GLY A 351 -1.80 9.27 -36.23
CA GLY A 351 -3.24 9.34 -36.02
C GLY A 351 -3.67 9.78 -34.61
N ARG A 352 -4.21 11.01 -34.52
CA ARG A 352 -5.09 11.61 -33.49
C ARG A 352 -4.91 11.19 -32.01
N ASN A 353 -4.48 12.17 -31.19
CA ASN A 353 -4.48 12.17 -29.72
C ASN A 353 -3.89 10.91 -29.08
N THR A 354 -2.58 10.72 -29.23
CA THR A 354 -1.82 9.85 -28.34
C THR A 354 -1.87 10.43 -26.92
N PRO A 355 -2.38 9.70 -25.90
CA PRO A 355 -2.25 10.13 -24.52
C PRO A 355 -0.76 10.37 -24.23
N LYS A 356 -0.44 11.49 -23.57
CA LYS A 356 0.93 11.86 -23.20
C LYS A 356 1.54 10.64 -22.48
N ALA A 357 2.64 10.11 -23.01
CA ALA A 357 3.32 8.97 -22.40
C ALA A 357 3.63 9.36 -20.95
N ILE A 358 3.30 8.48 -20.02
CA ILE A 358 3.67 8.68 -18.63
C ILE A 358 5.15 8.33 -18.56
N GLU A 359 5.98 9.36 -18.44
CA GLU A 359 7.44 9.23 -18.50
C GLU A 359 8.01 8.72 -17.18
N SER A 360 9.08 7.93 -17.27
CA SER A 360 9.86 7.53 -16.10
C SER A 360 10.58 8.73 -15.50
N ILE A 361 10.74 8.75 -14.17
CA ILE A 361 11.32 9.88 -13.44
C ILE A 361 12.65 9.45 -12.84
N GLN A 362 13.74 10.14 -13.20
CA GLN A 362 15.05 9.92 -12.60
C GLN A 362 15.17 10.67 -11.27
N PHE A 363 15.96 10.15 -10.33
CA PHE A 363 16.22 10.82 -9.05
C PHE A 363 17.64 10.60 -8.55
N LYS A 364 18.13 11.56 -7.75
CA LYS A 364 19.27 11.38 -6.84
C LYS A 364 18.76 11.23 -5.41
N GLY A 365 19.49 10.51 -4.59
CA GLY A 365 19.22 10.37 -3.17
C GLY A 365 20.49 10.43 -2.34
N ARG A 366 20.37 10.89 -1.10
CA ARG A 366 21.42 10.81 -0.08
C ARG A 366 20.82 10.26 1.20
N GLY A 367 21.56 9.52 1.98
CA GLY A 367 21.07 9.01 3.25
C GLY A 367 22.21 8.55 4.13
N GLU A 368 21.88 8.20 5.35
CA GLU A 368 22.80 7.68 6.35
C GLU A 368 22.42 6.23 6.63
N ASP A 369 23.40 5.34 6.55
CA ASP A 369 23.28 3.94 6.95
C ASP A 369 24.39 3.64 7.96
N LEU A 370 23.99 3.46 9.22
CA LEU A 370 24.91 3.36 10.35
C LEU A 370 25.65 4.66 10.58
N GLU A 371 26.97 4.65 10.39
CA GLU A 371 27.85 5.80 10.58
C GLU A 371 28.36 6.32 9.22
N ASP A 372 27.86 5.75 8.11
CA ASP A 372 28.32 6.06 6.75
C ASP A 372 27.23 6.77 5.94
N ASP A 373 27.60 7.90 5.36
CA ASP A 373 26.82 8.58 4.34
C ASP A 373 26.86 7.80 3.03
N TYR A 374 25.70 7.63 2.41
CA TYR A 374 25.56 6.99 1.11
C TYR A 374 24.79 7.84 0.12
N LYS A 375 25.08 7.58 -1.15
CA LYS A 375 24.44 8.21 -2.30
C LYS A 375 23.64 7.16 -3.06
N ALA A 376 22.53 7.60 -3.64
CA ALA A 376 21.62 6.77 -4.41
C ALA A 376 21.28 7.42 -5.76
N LEU A 377 21.29 6.65 -6.84
CA LEU A 377 20.86 7.13 -8.15
C LEU A 377 19.90 6.11 -8.77
N GLY A 378 18.75 6.57 -9.24
CA GLY A 378 17.71 5.66 -9.67
C GLY A 378 16.63 6.23 -10.57
N TRP A 379 15.65 5.37 -10.83
CA TRP A 379 14.49 5.60 -11.68
C TRP A 379 13.21 5.13 -11.01
N LEU A 380 12.15 5.89 -11.22
CA LEU A 380 10.77 5.50 -11.03
C LEU A 380 10.14 5.24 -12.39
N ASN A 381 9.56 4.06 -12.54
CA ASN A 381 8.84 3.65 -13.73
C ASN A 381 7.36 3.44 -13.39
N PRO A 382 6.43 3.98 -14.19
CA PRO A 382 5.02 3.72 -13.98
C PRO A 382 4.69 2.24 -14.23
N LEU A 383 3.79 1.67 -13.42
CA LEU A 383 3.25 0.34 -13.67
C LEU A 383 1.76 0.43 -14.04
N PRO A 384 1.25 -0.48 -14.89
CA PRO A 384 -0.19 -0.65 -15.05
C PRO A 384 -0.88 -0.96 -13.70
N PRO A 385 -2.21 -0.74 -13.60
CA PRO A 385 -2.96 -1.12 -12.41
C PRO A 385 -2.78 -2.60 -12.05
N GLN A 386 -2.37 -2.90 -10.82
CA GLN A 386 -2.24 -4.27 -10.31
C GLN A 386 -3.50 -4.62 -9.51
N GLY A 387 -4.11 -5.77 -9.81
CA GLY A 387 -5.40 -6.15 -9.21
C GLY A 387 -6.54 -5.16 -9.50
N GLY A 388 -6.37 -4.29 -10.50
CA GLY A 388 -7.30 -3.21 -10.84
C GLY A 388 -7.16 -1.94 -10.00
N ILE A 389 -6.12 -1.81 -9.15
CA ILE A 389 -5.81 -0.60 -8.36
C ILE A 389 -4.71 0.19 -9.08
N PRO A 390 -4.88 1.49 -9.39
CA PRO A 390 -3.87 2.31 -10.03
C PRO A 390 -2.80 2.82 -9.05
N GLY A 391 -1.71 3.40 -9.56
CA GLY A 391 -0.71 4.10 -8.75
C GLY A 391 0.51 3.28 -8.31
N TRP A 392 0.65 2.06 -8.83
CA TRP A 392 1.86 1.26 -8.65
C TRP A 392 3.02 1.85 -9.45
N GLN A 393 4.21 1.86 -8.87
CA GLN A 393 5.44 2.25 -9.56
C GLN A 393 6.55 1.22 -9.27
N ARG A 394 7.44 1.00 -10.24
CA ARG A 394 8.69 0.26 -10.03
C ARG A 394 9.78 1.26 -9.70
N ILE A 395 10.48 1.05 -8.60
CA ILE A 395 11.67 1.82 -8.26
C ILE A 395 12.91 0.94 -8.43
N THR A 396 13.96 1.51 -9.01
CA THR A 396 15.27 0.89 -9.10
C THR A 396 16.34 1.92 -8.79
N PHE A 397 17.33 1.58 -7.98
CA PHE A 397 18.45 2.48 -7.72
C PHE A 397 19.71 1.71 -7.32
N MET A 398 20.85 2.36 -7.53
CA MET A 398 22.15 1.93 -7.01
C MET A 398 22.48 2.73 -5.77
N LYS A 399 22.96 2.06 -4.72
CA LYS A 399 23.51 2.64 -3.49
C LYS A 399 25.04 2.45 -3.49
N HIS A 400 25.77 3.52 -3.21
CA HIS A 400 27.23 3.53 -3.08
C HIS A 400 27.67 4.56 -2.05
N PHE A 401 28.91 4.41 -1.59
CA PHE A 401 29.54 5.30 -0.60
C PHE A 401 30.62 6.21 -1.21
N SER A 402 30.80 6.15 -2.54
CA SER A 402 31.68 7.06 -3.27
C SER A 402 31.13 8.49 -3.28
N GLU A 403 32.04 9.47 -3.26
CA GLU A 403 31.73 10.88 -3.45
C GLU A 403 31.17 11.18 -4.85
N ASP A 404 31.59 10.43 -5.87
CA ASP A 404 31.13 10.63 -7.24
C ASP A 404 29.99 9.66 -7.61
N TYR A 405 28.91 10.20 -8.18
CA TYR A 405 27.81 9.42 -8.75
C TYR A 405 28.19 8.76 -10.09
N GLU A 406 29.18 9.32 -10.80
CA GLU A 406 29.59 8.88 -12.13
C GLU A 406 30.69 7.82 -12.10
N ASP A 407 31.50 7.78 -11.04
CA ASP A 407 32.58 6.81 -10.82
C ASP A 407 32.46 6.15 -9.42
N PRO A 408 31.46 5.26 -9.23
CA PRO A 408 31.29 4.56 -7.97
C PRO A 408 32.33 3.46 -7.81
N ASP A 409 32.81 3.26 -6.58
CA ASP A 409 33.61 2.09 -6.23
C ASP A 409 32.84 0.80 -6.55
N HIS A 410 33.37 0.01 -7.49
CA HIS A 410 32.75 -1.22 -7.95
C HIS A 410 32.73 -2.32 -6.88
N ASP A 411 33.58 -2.23 -5.86
CA ASP A 411 33.68 -3.23 -4.80
C ASP A 411 32.63 -3.04 -3.69
N ASN A 412 31.96 -1.88 -3.64
CA ASN A 412 30.93 -1.57 -2.64
C ASN A 412 29.66 -0.98 -3.27
N LEU A 413 29.17 -1.66 -4.31
CA LEU A 413 28.02 -1.23 -5.10
C LEU A 413 26.80 -2.14 -4.89
N TRP A 414 25.70 -1.56 -4.43
CA TRP A 414 24.48 -2.30 -4.06
C TRP A 414 23.31 -1.90 -4.95
N ALA A 415 22.65 -2.88 -5.55
CA ALA A 415 21.51 -2.66 -6.43
C ALA A 415 20.20 -2.91 -5.67
N TYR A 416 19.19 -2.08 -5.92
CA TYR A 416 17.88 -2.15 -5.31
C TYR A 416 16.79 -2.15 -6.40
N GLU A 417 15.82 -3.07 -6.28
CA GLU A 417 14.60 -3.09 -7.07
C GLU A 417 13.40 -3.32 -6.15
N GLY A 418 12.36 -2.51 -6.29
CA GLY A 418 11.16 -2.63 -5.48
C GLY A 418 9.90 -2.09 -6.14
N ALA A 419 8.77 -2.37 -5.52
CA ALA A 419 7.48 -1.81 -5.86
C ALA A 419 7.13 -0.70 -4.87
N VAL A 420 6.80 0.46 -5.40
CA VAL A 420 6.14 1.54 -4.66
C VAL A 420 4.65 1.19 -4.59
N LEU A 421 4.12 1.06 -3.37
CA LEU A 421 2.70 0.83 -3.17
C LEU A 421 1.89 2.07 -3.58
N PRO A 422 0.65 1.91 -4.06
CA PRO A 422 -0.21 3.04 -4.41
C PRO A 422 -0.32 4.06 -3.29
N GLY A 423 -0.17 5.33 -3.66
CA GLY A 423 -0.06 6.46 -2.72
C GLY A 423 1.36 6.86 -2.37
N GLY A 424 2.38 6.10 -2.79
CA GLY A 424 3.76 6.56 -2.75
C GLY A 424 4.39 6.66 -1.36
N ARG A 425 3.84 5.96 -0.37
CA ARG A 425 4.26 6.05 1.05
C ARG A 425 5.09 4.87 1.54
N ILE A 426 5.06 3.73 0.86
CA ILE A 426 5.80 2.51 1.22
C ILE A 426 6.41 1.90 -0.05
N ILE A 427 7.66 1.46 0.08
CA ILE A 427 8.41 0.73 -0.93
C ILE A 427 8.81 -0.61 -0.33
N LEU A 428 8.53 -1.70 -1.04
CA LEU A 428 8.97 -3.05 -0.69
C LEU A 428 9.78 -3.62 -1.84
N GLY A 429 10.94 -4.22 -1.55
CA GLY A 429 11.80 -4.72 -2.60
C GLY A 429 12.93 -5.60 -2.11
N ARG A 430 13.84 -5.86 -3.05
CA ARG A 430 15.04 -6.68 -2.85
C ARG A 430 16.28 -5.85 -3.18
N TRP A 431 17.27 -5.95 -2.32
CA TRP A 431 18.63 -5.48 -2.60
C TRP A 431 19.51 -6.66 -2.99
N TRP A 432 20.56 -6.43 -3.76
CA TRP A 432 21.61 -7.43 -4.04
C TRP A 432 22.97 -6.79 -4.27
N PHE A 433 24.02 -7.57 -4.04
CA PHE A 433 25.39 -7.14 -4.31
C PHE A 433 25.67 -7.11 -5.82
N ALA A 434 26.04 -5.95 -6.36
CA ALA A 434 26.16 -5.72 -7.81
C ALA A 434 27.51 -6.16 -8.41
N SER A 435 28.03 -7.31 -7.96
CA SER A 435 29.33 -7.84 -8.39
C SER A 435 29.37 -8.24 -9.88
N ASN A 436 30.58 -8.29 -10.44
CA ASN A 436 30.83 -8.71 -11.84
C ASN A 436 30.54 -10.19 -12.11
N THR A 437 30.42 -11.03 -11.08
CA THR A 437 30.16 -12.47 -11.22
C THR A 437 28.66 -12.74 -11.24
N HIS A 438 28.06 -12.72 -12.44
CA HIS A 438 26.67 -13.15 -12.64
C HIS A 438 26.56 -14.68 -12.48
N GLN A 439 26.40 -15.15 -11.25
CA GLN A 439 25.82 -16.47 -10.97
C GLN A 439 24.37 -16.26 -10.49
N PRO A 440 23.37 -16.38 -11.38
CA PRO A 440 21.99 -15.95 -11.08
C PRO A 440 21.31 -16.73 -9.95
N TYR A 441 21.82 -17.91 -9.60
CA TYR A 441 21.29 -18.77 -8.53
C TYR A 441 22.00 -18.57 -7.17
N GLU A 442 23.18 -17.95 -7.18
CA GLU A 442 23.98 -17.64 -5.98
C GLU A 442 23.93 -16.14 -5.64
N GLU A 443 22.95 -15.42 -6.20
CA GLU A 443 22.75 -14.00 -5.93
C GLU A 443 22.60 -13.76 -4.42
N TYR A 444 23.52 -12.96 -3.88
CA TYR A 444 23.49 -12.47 -2.51
C TYR A 444 22.51 -11.31 -2.43
N ASN A 445 21.36 -11.56 -1.81
CA ASN A 445 20.25 -10.63 -1.79
C ASN A 445 19.49 -10.71 -0.46
N GLY A 446 18.64 -9.72 -0.24
CA GLY A 446 17.72 -9.69 0.89
C GLY A 446 16.59 -8.69 0.69
N PRO A 447 15.56 -8.71 1.55
CA PRO A 447 14.45 -7.77 1.46
C PRO A 447 14.85 -6.39 2.00
N PHE A 448 14.14 -5.36 1.53
CA PHE A 448 14.13 -4.04 2.14
C PHE A 448 12.72 -3.45 2.18
N ILE A 449 12.51 -2.55 3.14
CA ILE A 449 11.35 -1.66 3.23
C ILE A 449 11.84 -0.23 3.40
N LEU A 450 11.26 0.69 2.63
CA LEU A 450 11.38 2.13 2.87
C LEU A 450 9.97 2.69 3.06
N TRP A 451 9.80 3.63 3.97
CA TRP A 451 8.56 4.37 4.14
C TRP A 451 8.82 5.86 4.21
N ALA A 452 7.90 6.62 3.61
CA ALA A 452 7.97 8.06 3.61
C ALA A 452 7.71 8.57 5.03
N VAL A 453 8.44 9.61 5.42
CA VAL A 453 8.23 10.35 6.67
C VAL A 453 7.93 11.81 6.33
N ASP A 454 7.33 12.52 7.28
CA ASP A 454 7.17 13.97 7.14
C ASP A 454 8.55 14.64 7.34
N GLU A 455 8.67 15.92 6.95
CA GLU A 455 9.96 16.62 7.09
C GLU A 455 10.36 16.61 8.57
N PRO A 456 11.54 16.09 8.93
CA PRO A 456 11.99 16.12 10.31
C PRO A 456 12.04 17.58 10.75
N GLU A 457 11.52 17.88 11.94
CA GLU A 457 11.73 19.19 12.57
C GLU A 457 13.24 19.40 12.61
N LEU A 458 13.73 20.44 11.95
CA LEU A 458 15.13 20.83 12.05
C LEU A 458 15.35 21.19 13.51
N ASP A 459 16.22 20.48 14.21
CA ASP A 459 16.79 21.02 15.44
C ASP A 459 17.43 22.36 15.03
N GLU A 460 17.08 23.45 15.71
CA GLU A 460 17.54 24.82 15.43
C GLU A 460 19.07 25.01 15.59
N ASP A 461 19.84 23.92 15.73
CA ASP A 461 21.27 23.93 16.04
C ASP A 461 22.19 23.79 14.80
N ASP A 462 21.64 23.63 13.58
CA ASP A 462 22.42 23.50 12.33
C ASP A 462 22.50 24.80 11.49
N GLU A 463 22.14 25.96 12.04
CA GLU A 463 22.24 27.26 11.33
C GLU A 463 23.66 27.89 11.31
N ASP A 464 24.70 27.24 11.83
CA ASP A 464 26.02 27.87 12.02
C ASP A 464 27.13 27.53 10.99
N ASP A 465 26.87 26.79 9.91
CA ASP A 465 27.93 26.38 8.95
C ASP A 465 27.93 27.11 7.58
N GLU A 466 27.21 28.22 7.42
CA GLU A 466 27.28 29.07 6.21
C GLU A 466 27.68 30.54 6.48
N GLU A 467 28.66 30.81 7.34
CA GLU A 467 29.40 32.08 7.30
C GLU A 467 30.89 31.86 7.63
N ASP A 468 31.71 31.51 6.62
CA ASP A 468 33.12 31.91 6.57
C ASP A 468 33.73 31.58 5.19
N ALA A 469 33.36 32.38 4.19
CA ALA A 469 34.10 32.46 2.93
C ALA A 469 34.03 33.87 2.35
N ASP A 470 34.50 34.86 3.12
CA ASP A 470 34.97 36.13 2.58
C ASP A 470 35.93 36.82 3.58
N SER A 471 37.17 36.32 3.64
CA SER A 471 38.34 37.11 4.05
C SER A 471 39.66 36.45 3.65
N GLU A 472 40.13 36.75 2.44
CA GLU A 472 41.44 37.38 2.12
C GLU A 472 41.72 37.43 0.61
#